data_AF-A0A2S8GCY4-F1
#
_entry.id   AF-A0A2S8GCY4-F1
#
_cell.length_a   1.000
_cell.length_b   1.000
_cell.length_c   1.000
_cell.angle_alpha   90.00
_cell.angle_beta   90.00
_cell.angle_gamma   90.00
#
_symmetry.space_group_name_H-M   'P 1'
#
loop_
_entity.id
_entity.type
_entity.pdbx_description
1 polymer ?
#
loop_
_entity_poly.entity_id
_entity_poly.type
_entity_poly.pdbx_seq_one_letter_code
_entity_poly.pdbx_strand_id
1 'polypeptide(L)'
;MPTYQFEAMDAQGQEIRDVIEAATEDDAQATIRQMGYFITRINEQKSRDKKGDKKAGKKRGFTIGGVSHRQLTTFTRQLAILQNAGLPILRSLKILEQQAKPGRLKNSLMDVCEDIESGAGLSEAMAKCPKCFNRLYVNMIRAGEAGGALEVILMRLADFMERDADLRRKVQGAMIYPCVVITVAVGILTFIMIKIVPTFRQIFEEFELDLPPVTELLITISNGVVSYWYCIPLIPVAVFLFVKLLRKFKHGRMGWDLFFLNIPIFGGLVEKNVLARTTRTLGTLISSGVPILECLNIARDTSGNAMFERMYHNVSESVKEGESIFKPMEENCRAPFHPISLFLWILFPVAPFVSFFFIPAMQPFAWQAVAVVGALGAGWYFLTLRRRMVELFVTNMIDVGEETGELDTMLYKVADTYDEDVKVLTDSLTKIMEPLLIVFLGFSVGFIVIALFLPLVDLIQNLS
;
A
#
# COMPACT_ATOMS: atom_id res chain seq x y z
N MET A 1 -33.03 27.40 37.79
CA MET A 1 -33.32 28.85 37.87
C MET A 1 -31.99 29.57 37.71
N PRO A 2 -31.92 30.79 37.13
CA PRO A 2 -30.66 31.50 37.01
C PRO A 2 -30.09 31.85 38.39
N THR A 3 -28.79 31.71 38.54
CA THR A 3 -28.04 32.08 39.75
C THR A 3 -27.39 33.44 39.53
N TYR A 4 -27.62 34.38 40.43
CA TYR A 4 -27.00 35.71 40.40
C TYR A 4 -25.93 35.78 41.48
N GLN A 5 -24.70 36.11 41.08
CA GLN A 5 -23.65 36.43 42.03
C GLN A 5 -23.72 37.93 42.32
N PHE A 6 -23.79 38.29 43.60
CA PHE A 6 -23.84 39.69 44.02
C PHE A 6 -22.69 40.03 44.95
N GLU A 7 -22.20 41.26 44.82
CA GLU A 7 -21.35 41.93 45.79
C GLU A 7 -22.22 43.01 46.45
N ALA A 8 -22.37 42.94 47.77
CA ALA A 8 -23.16 43.91 48.53
C ALA A 8 -22.45 44.29 49.83
N MET A 9 -22.74 45.48 50.35
CA MET A 9 -22.20 45.98 51.61
C MET A 9 -23.26 45.87 52.71
N ASP A 10 -22.87 45.39 53.89
CA ASP A 10 -23.69 45.45 55.09
C ASP A 10 -23.75 46.89 55.64
N ALA A 11 -24.68 47.19 56.55
CA ALA A 11 -24.85 48.49 57.19
C ALA A 11 -23.60 48.99 57.94
N GLN A 12 -22.64 48.10 58.25
CA GLN A 12 -21.34 48.46 58.84
C GLN A 12 -20.22 48.68 57.80
N GLY A 13 -20.52 48.64 56.50
CA GLY A 13 -19.58 48.95 55.42
C GLY A 13 -18.65 47.80 55.00
N GLN A 14 -18.96 46.55 55.37
CA GLN A 14 -18.17 45.38 54.99
C GLN A 14 -18.73 44.74 53.71
N GLU A 15 -17.87 44.48 52.72
CA GLU A 15 -18.26 43.84 51.45
C GLU A 15 -18.45 42.33 51.62
N ILE A 16 -19.60 41.83 51.20
CA ILE A 16 -19.98 40.42 51.17
C ILE A 16 -20.26 40.02 49.73
N ARG A 17 -19.73 38.87 49.33
CA ARG A 17 -19.92 38.28 47.99
C ARG A 17 -20.60 36.94 48.15
N ASP A 18 -21.80 36.81 47.62
CA ASP A 18 -22.59 35.58 47.73
C ASP A 18 -23.43 35.35 46.46
N VAL A 19 -24.07 34.17 46.35
CA VAL A 19 -24.87 33.76 45.20
C VAL A 19 -26.30 33.50 45.63
N ILE A 20 -27.26 34.11 44.91
CA ILE A 20 -28.69 33.91 45.13
C ILE A 20 -29.39 33.38 43.89
N GLU A 21 -30.33 32.45 44.08
CA GLU A 21 -31.21 31.97 43.03
C GLU A 21 -32.46 32.86 42.95
N ALA A 22 -32.70 33.46 41.79
CA ALA A 22 -33.89 34.29 41.53
C ALA A 22 -34.34 34.11 40.07
N ALA A 23 -35.63 34.37 39.80
CA ALA A 23 -36.18 34.18 38.45
C ALA A 23 -35.80 35.32 37.49
N THR A 24 -35.61 36.54 38.02
CA THR A 24 -35.25 37.74 37.28
C THR A 24 -34.23 38.57 38.07
N GLU A 25 -33.49 39.45 37.40
CA GLU A 25 -32.51 40.32 38.05
C GLU A 25 -33.17 41.28 39.07
N ASP A 26 -34.39 41.76 38.77
CA ASP A 26 -35.17 42.61 39.66
C ASP A 26 -35.60 41.87 40.94
N ASP A 27 -36.00 40.59 40.84
CA ASP A 27 -36.29 39.74 42.01
C ASP A 27 -35.04 39.47 42.87
N ALA A 28 -33.89 39.27 42.22
CA ALA A 28 -32.63 39.09 42.92
C ALA A 28 -32.28 40.34 43.75
N GLN A 29 -32.43 41.54 43.15
CA GLN A 29 -32.18 42.80 43.85
C GLN A 29 -33.15 43.05 45.01
N ALA A 30 -34.44 42.74 44.83
CA ALA A 30 -35.45 42.87 45.88
C ALA A 30 -35.13 41.96 47.08
N THR A 31 -34.72 40.72 46.82
CA THR A 31 -34.40 39.75 47.87
C THR A 31 -33.12 40.13 48.62
N ILE A 32 -32.09 40.63 47.91
CA ILE A 32 -30.85 41.09 48.55
C ILE A 32 -31.09 42.33 49.43
N ARG A 33 -31.97 43.25 49.01
CA ARG A 33 -32.38 44.39 49.84
C ARG A 33 -33.21 43.98 51.05
N GLN A 34 -34.06 42.96 50.93
CA GLN A 34 -34.79 42.39 52.07
C GLN A 34 -33.86 41.76 53.11
N MET A 35 -32.71 41.23 52.66
CA MET A 35 -31.65 40.72 53.55
C MET A 35 -30.82 41.83 54.21
N GLY A 36 -31.11 43.11 53.94
CA GLY A 36 -30.47 44.26 54.60
C GLY A 36 -29.17 44.74 53.94
N TYR A 37 -28.78 44.16 52.80
CA TYR A 37 -27.53 44.50 52.12
C TYR A 37 -27.72 45.54 51.01
N PHE A 38 -26.75 46.46 50.88
CA PHE A 38 -26.69 47.45 49.80
C PHE A 38 -25.87 46.92 48.62
N ILE A 39 -26.52 46.67 47.50
CA ILE A 39 -25.91 46.05 46.31
C ILE A 39 -24.93 47.02 45.64
N THR A 40 -23.67 46.61 45.47
CA THR A 40 -22.66 47.37 44.72
C THR A 40 -22.50 46.85 43.29
N ARG A 41 -22.58 45.53 43.08
CA ARG A 41 -22.62 44.90 41.75
C ARG A 41 -23.43 43.61 41.79
N ILE A 42 -24.29 43.40 40.78
CA ILE A 42 -24.95 42.12 40.52
C ILE A 42 -24.55 41.63 39.14
N ASN A 43 -24.20 40.35 39.02
CA ASN A 43 -23.82 39.75 37.76
C ASN A 43 -24.52 38.40 37.62
N GLU A 44 -25.26 38.23 36.52
CA GLU A 44 -25.90 36.96 36.22
C GLU A 44 -24.82 35.92 35.93
N GLN A 45 -24.72 34.91 36.78
CA GLN A 45 -23.87 33.78 36.49
C GLN A 45 -24.60 32.94 35.46
N LYS A 46 -24.31 33.18 34.18
CA LYS A 46 -24.79 32.34 33.08
C LYS A 46 -24.43 30.90 33.40
N SER A 47 -25.42 30.16 33.89
CA SER A 47 -25.37 28.71 33.99
C SER A 47 -24.96 28.24 32.61
N ARG A 48 -23.79 27.60 32.51
CA ARG A 48 -23.41 26.87 31.30
C ARG A 48 -24.56 25.91 31.03
N ASP A 49 -25.38 26.25 30.04
CA ASP A 49 -26.47 25.41 29.59
C ASP A 49 -25.97 23.98 29.49
N LYS A 50 -26.61 23.12 30.27
CA LYS A 50 -26.55 21.66 30.15
C LYS A 50 -27.12 21.29 28.77
N LYS A 51 -26.35 21.52 27.71
CA LYS A 51 -26.56 20.92 26.40
C LYS A 51 -25.84 19.59 26.37
N GLY A 52 -26.62 18.54 26.61
CA GLY A 52 -26.31 17.18 26.20
C GLY A 52 -25.25 16.51 27.08
N ASP A 53 -25.66 15.40 27.66
CA ASP A 53 -24.81 14.42 28.31
C ASP A 53 -23.74 13.91 27.32
N LYS A 54 -22.63 14.64 27.18
CA LYS A 54 -21.41 14.12 26.55
C LYS A 54 -20.64 13.40 27.65
N LYS A 55 -20.80 12.08 27.66
CA LYS A 55 -19.87 11.12 28.30
C LYS A 55 -18.46 11.71 28.30
N ALA A 56 -17.86 11.76 29.49
CA ALA A 56 -16.47 12.16 29.70
C ALA A 56 -15.58 11.65 28.56
N GLY A 57 -15.08 12.59 27.74
CA GLY A 57 -14.28 12.24 26.58
C GLY A 57 -13.01 11.53 27.02
N LYS A 58 -12.98 10.20 26.88
CA LYS A 58 -11.73 9.42 26.92
C LYS A 58 -10.74 10.15 26.03
N LYS A 59 -9.58 10.55 26.57
CA LYS A 59 -8.51 11.27 25.85
C LYS A 59 -8.13 10.48 24.59
N ARG A 60 -8.73 10.81 23.45
CA ARG A 60 -8.45 10.21 22.14
C ARG A 60 -7.13 10.81 21.65
N GLY A 61 -6.11 9.97 21.53
CA GLY A 61 -4.84 10.38 20.92
C GLY A 61 -5.05 10.67 19.42
N PHE A 62 -4.52 11.78 18.93
CA PHE A 62 -4.52 12.09 17.50
C PHE A 62 -3.60 11.10 16.77
N THR A 63 -4.18 10.27 15.90
CA THR A 63 -3.42 9.23 15.17
C THR A 63 -3.57 9.44 13.66
N ILE A 64 -2.45 9.69 12.99
CA ILE A 64 -2.35 9.80 11.52
C ILE A 64 -1.97 8.42 10.96
N GLY A 65 -2.52 8.05 9.79
CA GLY A 65 -2.18 6.79 9.09
C GLY A 65 -3.15 5.63 9.36
N GLY A 66 -3.01 4.52 8.62
CA GLY A 66 -3.81 3.29 8.79
C GLY A 66 -3.32 2.39 9.93
N VAL A 67 -4.01 1.27 10.18
CA VAL A 67 -3.54 0.25 11.14
C VAL A 67 -2.47 -0.62 10.49
N SER A 68 -1.42 -0.98 11.23
CA SER A 68 -0.40 -1.91 10.74
C SER A 68 -1.02 -3.29 10.51
N HIS A 69 -0.76 -3.89 9.35
CA HIS A 69 -1.30 -5.21 8.99
C HIS A 69 -0.97 -6.27 10.05
N ARG A 70 0.24 -6.21 10.61
CA ARG A 70 0.68 -7.11 11.69
C ARG A 70 -0.15 -6.97 12.96
N GLN A 71 -0.50 -5.74 13.35
CA GLN A 71 -1.33 -5.49 14.53
C GLN A 71 -2.74 -6.04 14.33
N LEU A 72 -3.33 -5.83 13.14
CA LEU A 72 -4.65 -6.34 12.82
C LEU A 72 -4.67 -7.88 12.76
N THR A 73 -3.62 -8.51 12.22
CA THR A 73 -3.48 -9.98 12.21
C THR A 73 -3.42 -10.53 13.63
N THR A 74 -2.57 -9.97 14.50
CA THR A 74 -2.47 -10.41 15.90
C THR A 74 -3.79 -10.20 16.67
N PHE A 75 -4.42 -9.03 16.50
CA PHE A 75 -5.73 -8.75 17.09
C PHE A 75 -6.77 -9.78 16.66
N THR A 76 -6.84 -10.08 15.36
CA THR A 76 -7.85 -11.00 14.81
C THR A 76 -7.63 -12.42 15.30
N ARG A 77 -6.37 -12.87 15.37
CA ARG A 77 -6.02 -14.17 15.97
C ARG A 77 -6.44 -14.24 17.45
N GLN A 78 -6.15 -13.20 18.23
CA GLN A 78 -6.52 -13.16 19.64
C GLN A 78 -8.04 -13.11 19.83
N LEU A 79 -8.76 -12.35 19.01
CA LEU A 79 -10.22 -12.29 19.03
C LEU A 79 -10.83 -13.65 18.72
N ALA A 80 -10.30 -14.36 17.71
CA ALA A 80 -10.73 -15.70 17.36
C ALA A 80 -10.50 -16.70 18.50
N ILE A 81 -9.33 -16.67 19.15
CA ILE A 81 -9.03 -17.54 20.30
C ILE A 81 -9.97 -17.26 21.47
N LEU A 82 -10.21 -15.99 21.81
CA LEU A 82 -11.11 -15.63 22.91
C LEU A 82 -12.55 -16.05 22.61
N GLN A 83 -12.98 -15.94 21.35
CA GLN A 83 -14.31 -16.40 20.97
C GLN A 83 -14.45 -17.91 20.97
N ASN A 84 -13.46 -18.62 20.45
CA ASN A 84 -13.43 -20.08 20.49
C ASN A 84 -13.38 -20.63 21.94
N ALA A 85 -12.89 -19.83 22.89
CA ALA A 85 -12.96 -20.12 24.32
C ALA A 85 -14.34 -19.81 24.95
N GLY A 86 -15.32 -19.37 24.17
CA GLY A 86 -16.69 -19.09 24.61
C GLY A 86 -16.87 -17.76 25.34
N LEU A 87 -15.89 -16.84 25.27
CA LEU A 87 -16.07 -15.52 25.91
C LEU A 87 -17.03 -14.65 25.09
N PRO A 88 -17.97 -13.92 25.73
CA PRO A 88 -18.84 -12.97 25.05
C PRO A 88 -18.06 -11.95 24.21
N ILE A 89 -18.54 -11.63 23.00
CA ILE A 89 -17.80 -10.82 22.02
C ILE A 89 -17.37 -9.46 22.57
N LEU A 90 -18.28 -8.79 23.28
CA LEU A 90 -18.01 -7.50 23.90
C LEU A 90 -16.93 -7.58 24.97
N ARG A 91 -16.90 -8.67 25.75
CA ARG A 91 -15.85 -8.90 26.76
C ARG A 91 -14.51 -9.13 26.09
N SER A 92 -14.47 -9.97 25.05
CA SER A 92 -13.26 -10.23 24.26
C SER A 92 -12.71 -8.95 23.63
N LEU A 93 -13.56 -8.11 23.04
CA LEU A 93 -13.15 -6.83 22.46
C LEU A 93 -12.62 -5.85 23.50
N LYS A 94 -13.23 -5.76 24.69
CA LYS A 94 -12.74 -4.92 25.79
C LYS A 94 -11.36 -5.35 26.29
N ILE A 95 -11.12 -6.65 26.42
CA ILE A 95 -9.81 -7.20 26.81
C ILE A 95 -8.75 -6.77 25.79
N LEU A 96 -9.05 -6.90 24.50
CA LEU A 96 -8.13 -6.54 23.42
C LEU A 96 -7.94 -5.02 23.29
N GLU A 97 -8.97 -4.21 23.54
CA GLU A 97 -8.89 -2.75 23.59
C GLU A 97 -7.93 -2.27 24.69
N GLN A 98 -8.01 -2.90 25.87
CA GLN A 98 -7.13 -2.59 26.99
C GLN A 98 -5.66 -2.97 26.69
N GLN A 99 -5.44 -4.13 26.07
CA GLN A 99 -4.11 -4.60 25.67
C GLN A 99 -3.51 -3.84 24.47
N ALA A 100 -4.35 -3.22 23.63
CA ALA A 100 -3.90 -2.50 22.46
C ALA A 100 -3.04 -1.28 22.83
N LYS A 101 -1.90 -1.15 22.15
CA LYS A 101 -1.04 0.05 22.23
C LYS A 101 -1.82 1.28 21.73
N PRO A 102 -1.52 2.50 22.24
CA PRO A 102 -2.13 3.73 21.74
C PRO A 102 -1.96 3.85 20.23
N GLY A 103 -3.06 4.02 19.50
CA GLY A 103 -3.06 3.99 18.04
C GLY A 103 -4.46 3.93 17.45
N ARG A 104 -4.52 3.93 16.11
CA ARG A 104 -5.80 3.91 15.39
C ARG A 104 -6.61 2.64 15.63
N LEU A 105 -5.95 1.51 15.86
CA LEU A 105 -6.62 0.26 16.21
C LEU A 105 -7.37 0.40 17.53
N LYS A 106 -6.71 0.91 18.58
CA LYS A 106 -7.35 1.14 19.89
C LYS A 106 -8.54 2.09 19.78
N ASN A 107 -8.39 3.21 19.07
CA ASN A 107 -9.49 4.16 18.85
C ASN A 107 -10.67 3.49 18.11
N SER A 108 -10.38 2.73 17.05
CA SER A 108 -11.43 1.98 16.32
C SER A 108 -12.11 0.93 17.21
N LEU A 109 -11.36 0.23 18.08
CA LEU A 109 -11.91 -0.76 19.01
C LEU A 109 -12.79 -0.10 20.08
N MET A 110 -12.43 1.08 20.55
CA MET A 110 -13.28 1.85 21.47
C MET A 110 -14.62 2.20 20.82
N ASP A 111 -14.58 2.68 19.57
CA ASP A 111 -15.79 3.03 18.83
C ASP A 111 -16.65 1.78 18.53
N VAL A 112 -16.02 0.66 18.16
CA VAL A 112 -16.71 -0.64 17.96
C VAL A 112 -17.33 -1.16 19.25
N CYS A 113 -16.63 -1.07 20.39
CA CYS A 113 -17.18 -1.49 21.69
C CYS A 113 -18.38 -0.64 22.09
N GLU A 114 -18.33 0.68 21.87
CA GLU A 114 -19.44 1.59 22.18
C GLU A 114 -20.66 1.30 21.30
N ASP A 115 -20.46 1.02 20.01
CA ASP A 115 -21.52 0.63 19.09
C ASP A 115 -22.18 -0.70 19.49
N ILE A 116 -21.40 -1.71 19.88
CA ILE A 116 -21.94 -2.99 20.33
C ILE A 116 -22.65 -2.84 21.68
N GLU A 117 -22.15 -2.00 22.58
CA GLU A 117 -22.86 -1.65 23.83
C GLU A 117 -24.21 -0.97 23.55
N SER A 118 -24.32 -0.23 22.45
CA SER A 118 -25.58 0.37 22.00
C SER A 118 -26.53 -0.60 21.29
N GLY A 119 -26.10 -1.85 21.07
CA GLY A 119 -26.90 -2.92 20.46
C GLY A 119 -26.69 -3.13 18.97
N ALA A 120 -25.71 -2.47 18.33
CA ALA A 120 -25.37 -2.74 16.93
C ALA A 120 -24.66 -4.10 16.76
N GLY A 121 -24.82 -4.73 15.59
CA GLY A 121 -24.05 -5.93 15.23
C GLY A 121 -22.55 -5.64 15.12
N LEU A 122 -21.71 -6.65 15.32
CA LEU A 122 -20.25 -6.57 15.18
C LEU A 122 -19.85 -6.10 13.78
N SER A 123 -20.47 -6.66 12.74
CA SER A 123 -20.19 -6.29 11.34
C SER A 123 -20.57 -4.85 11.04
N GLU A 124 -21.69 -4.35 11.59
CA GLU A 124 -22.12 -2.96 11.44
C GLU A 124 -21.19 -1.98 12.15
N ALA A 125 -20.82 -2.29 13.40
CA ALA A 125 -19.87 -1.51 14.18
C ALA A 125 -18.50 -1.42 13.48
N MET A 126 -17.99 -2.56 12.98
CA MET A 126 -16.70 -2.60 12.27
C MET A 126 -16.76 -1.90 10.91
N ALA A 127 -17.91 -1.88 10.23
CA ALA A 127 -18.10 -1.19 8.95
C ALA A 127 -17.89 0.32 9.05
N LYS A 128 -18.19 0.94 10.21
CA LYS A 128 -17.94 2.38 10.44
C LYS A 128 -16.46 2.75 10.47
N CYS A 129 -15.57 1.75 10.60
CA CYS A 129 -14.12 1.92 10.66
C CYS A 129 -13.38 1.36 9.42
N PRO A 130 -13.63 1.86 8.19
CA PRO A 130 -13.11 1.27 6.94
C PRO A 130 -11.58 1.38 6.77
N LYS A 131 -10.94 2.26 7.55
CA LYS A 131 -9.46 2.40 7.58
C LYS A 131 -8.78 1.36 8.48
N CYS A 132 -9.55 0.63 9.30
CA CYS A 132 -9.07 -0.44 10.16
C CYS A 132 -9.52 -1.80 9.61
N PHE A 133 -10.82 -1.94 9.32
CA PHE A 133 -11.42 -3.17 8.83
C PHE A 133 -11.78 -3.00 7.35
N ASN A 134 -11.18 -3.83 6.49
CA ASN A 134 -11.49 -3.81 5.07
C ASN A 134 -12.85 -4.49 4.78
N ARG A 135 -13.36 -4.35 3.56
CA ARG A 135 -14.68 -4.89 3.18
C ARG A 135 -14.76 -6.41 3.33
N LEU A 136 -13.69 -7.14 2.99
CA LEU A 136 -13.59 -8.58 3.17
C LEU A 136 -13.78 -8.98 4.64
N TYR A 137 -13.07 -8.31 5.55
CA TYR A 137 -13.14 -8.54 6.99
C TYR A 137 -14.57 -8.37 7.51
N VAL A 138 -15.22 -7.28 7.13
CA VAL A 138 -16.59 -6.95 7.53
C VAL A 138 -17.59 -7.96 6.98
N ASN A 139 -17.47 -8.34 5.70
CA ASN A 139 -18.40 -9.27 5.06
C ASN A 139 -18.28 -10.69 5.61
N MET A 140 -17.05 -11.15 5.91
CA MET A 140 -16.83 -12.42 6.61
C MET A 140 -17.53 -12.44 7.96
N ILE A 141 -17.33 -11.39 8.77
CA ILE A 141 -18.00 -11.29 10.07
C ILE A 141 -19.51 -11.24 9.92
N ARG A 142 -20.03 -10.48 8.96
CA ARG A 142 -21.48 -10.43 8.68
C ARG A 142 -22.05 -11.82 8.39
N ALA A 143 -21.36 -12.61 7.58
CA ALA A 143 -21.76 -13.98 7.29
C ALA A 143 -21.75 -14.87 8.55
N GLY A 144 -20.72 -14.72 9.40
CA GLY A 144 -20.63 -15.43 10.68
C GLY A 144 -21.70 -15.01 11.69
N GLU A 145 -22.07 -13.74 11.72
CA GLU A 145 -23.17 -13.24 12.56
C GLU A 145 -24.52 -13.74 12.07
N ALA A 146 -24.79 -13.64 10.77
CA ALA A 146 -26.06 -14.10 10.17
C ALA A 146 -26.23 -15.62 10.29
N GLY A 147 -25.14 -16.38 10.13
CA GLY A 147 -25.12 -17.83 10.23
C GLY A 147 -24.92 -18.38 11.65
N GLY A 148 -24.77 -17.53 12.67
CA GLY A 148 -24.52 -17.95 14.06
C GLY A 148 -23.19 -18.70 14.29
N ALA A 149 -22.30 -18.74 13.29
CA ALA A 149 -21.04 -19.48 13.29
C ALA A 149 -19.82 -18.54 13.42
N LEU A 150 -19.97 -17.46 14.19
CA LEU A 150 -18.95 -16.41 14.29
C LEU A 150 -17.58 -16.93 14.77
N GLU A 151 -17.56 -17.93 15.65
CA GLU A 151 -16.33 -18.56 16.16
C GLU A 151 -15.48 -19.18 15.01
N VAL A 152 -16.12 -19.94 14.12
CA VAL A 152 -15.48 -20.63 13.00
C VAL A 152 -14.98 -19.61 11.98
N ILE A 153 -15.81 -18.60 11.70
CA ILE A 153 -15.47 -17.52 10.77
C ILE A 153 -14.29 -16.71 11.26
N LEU A 154 -14.23 -16.36 12.55
CA LEU A 154 -13.10 -15.63 13.11
C LEU A 154 -11.82 -16.45 13.06
N MET A 155 -11.88 -17.76 13.28
CA MET A 155 -10.72 -18.65 13.13
C MET A 155 -10.22 -18.68 11.69
N ARG A 156 -11.11 -18.87 10.71
CA ARG A 156 -10.77 -18.82 9.27
C ARG A 156 -10.20 -17.46 8.87
N LEU A 157 -10.79 -16.38 9.37
CA LEU A 157 -10.33 -15.01 9.11
C LEU A 157 -8.92 -14.79 9.69
N ALA A 158 -8.65 -15.29 10.90
CA ALA A 158 -7.33 -15.22 11.51
C ALA A 158 -6.29 -16.01 10.70
N ASP A 159 -6.61 -17.24 10.28
CA ASP A 159 -5.73 -18.06 9.44
C ASP A 159 -5.42 -17.36 8.10
N PHE A 160 -6.45 -16.79 7.47
CA PHE A 160 -6.30 -16.00 6.25
C PHE A 160 -5.38 -14.79 6.46
N MET A 161 -5.57 -14.04 7.55
CA MET A 161 -4.76 -12.87 7.86
C MET A 161 -3.30 -13.19 8.18
N GLU A 162 -3.02 -14.34 8.79
CA GLU A 162 -1.65 -14.82 9.03
C GLU A 162 -0.97 -15.23 7.74
N ARG A 163 -1.64 -16.00 6.88
CA ARG A 163 -1.11 -16.38 5.57
C ARG A 163 -0.80 -15.16 4.69
N ASP A 164 -1.69 -14.16 4.66
CA ASP A 164 -1.43 -12.92 3.90
C ASP A 164 -0.24 -12.14 4.47
N ALA A 165 -0.11 -12.06 5.80
CA ALA A 165 1.00 -11.38 6.45
C ALA A 165 2.33 -12.11 6.18
N ASP A 166 2.36 -13.43 6.23
CA ASP A 166 3.55 -14.23 5.97
C ASP A 166 3.99 -14.12 4.51
N LEU A 167 3.04 -14.15 3.57
CA LEU A 167 3.32 -13.97 2.16
C LEU A 167 3.95 -12.59 1.90
N ARG A 168 3.34 -11.52 2.45
CA ARG A 168 3.90 -10.16 2.34
C ARG A 168 5.29 -10.08 2.97
N ARG A 169 5.50 -10.70 4.12
CA ARG A 169 6.79 -10.68 4.82
C ARG A 169 7.87 -11.38 4.00
N LYS A 170 7.56 -12.50 3.35
CA LYS A 170 8.49 -13.23 2.46
C LYS A 170 8.86 -12.38 1.26
N VAL A 171 7.87 -11.81 0.58
CA VAL A 171 8.10 -10.92 -0.58
C VAL A 171 8.92 -9.69 -0.17
N GLN A 172 8.56 -9.01 0.92
CA GLN A 172 9.30 -7.84 1.39
C GLN A 172 10.72 -8.21 1.85
N GLY A 173 10.89 -9.32 2.57
CA GLY A 173 12.19 -9.80 3.02
C GLY A 173 13.15 -10.09 1.88
N ALA A 174 12.65 -10.76 0.83
CA ALA A 174 13.42 -11.08 -0.37
C ALA A 174 13.85 -9.83 -1.17
N MET A 175 13.05 -8.76 -1.16
CA MET A 175 13.33 -7.54 -1.92
C MET A 175 14.32 -6.57 -1.23
N ILE A 176 14.51 -6.67 0.09
CA ILE A 176 15.40 -5.75 0.83
C ILE A 176 16.84 -5.84 0.32
N TYR A 177 17.38 -7.06 0.16
CA TYR A 177 18.76 -7.27 -0.27
C TYR A 177 19.05 -6.68 -1.66
N PRO A 178 18.29 -7.03 -2.72
CA PRO A 178 18.32 -6.35 -4.02
C PRO A 178 18.37 -4.83 -3.97
N CYS A 179 17.44 -4.22 -3.22
CA CYS A 179 17.33 -2.77 -3.15
C CYS A 179 18.53 -2.13 -2.49
N VAL A 180 19.03 -2.71 -1.39
CA VAL A 180 20.20 -2.18 -0.68
C VAL A 180 21.45 -2.29 -1.56
N VAL A 181 21.70 -3.43 -2.18
CA VAL A 181 22.90 -3.64 -3.03
C VAL A 181 22.87 -2.71 -4.25
N ILE A 182 21.74 -2.57 -4.94
CA ILE A 182 21.60 -1.63 -6.06
C ILE A 182 21.86 -0.19 -5.61
N THR A 183 21.31 0.21 -4.47
CA THR A 183 21.49 1.57 -3.95
C THR A 183 22.96 1.84 -3.63
N VAL A 184 23.64 0.90 -2.99
CA VAL A 184 25.08 1.01 -2.69
C VAL A 184 25.92 1.01 -3.97
N ALA A 185 25.63 0.12 -4.92
CA ALA A 185 26.34 0.02 -6.19
C ALA A 185 26.24 1.31 -7.02
N VAL A 186 25.02 1.85 -7.18
CA VAL A 186 24.78 3.13 -7.85
C VAL A 186 25.46 4.27 -7.09
N GLY A 187 25.45 4.25 -5.75
CA GLY A 187 26.15 5.22 -4.91
C GLY A 187 27.66 5.24 -5.14
N ILE A 188 28.30 4.06 -5.15
CA ILE A 188 29.75 3.92 -5.41
C ILE A 188 30.08 4.39 -6.83
N LEU A 189 29.33 3.93 -7.84
CA LEU A 189 29.54 4.36 -9.24
C LEU A 189 29.40 5.88 -9.38
N THR A 190 28.38 6.47 -8.77
CA THR A 190 28.16 7.92 -8.78
C THR A 190 29.32 8.66 -8.10
N PHE A 191 29.82 8.16 -6.97
CA PHE A 191 30.97 8.73 -6.28
C PHE A 191 32.24 8.72 -7.14
N ILE A 192 32.54 7.58 -7.78
CA ILE A 192 33.67 7.43 -8.70
C ILE A 192 33.56 8.46 -9.85
N MET A 193 32.37 8.58 -10.44
CA MET A 193 32.13 9.50 -11.56
C MET A 193 32.21 10.98 -11.16
N ILE A 194 31.86 11.35 -9.92
CA ILE A 194 31.87 12.73 -9.45
C ILE A 194 33.25 13.18 -8.93
N LYS A 195 34.02 12.28 -8.31
CA LYS A 195 35.27 12.64 -7.65
C LYS A 195 36.52 12.12 -8.34
N ILE A 196 36.51 10.86 -8.77
CA ILE A 196 37.72 10.19 -9.24
C ILE A 196 38.00 10.59 -10.69
N VAL A 197 37.03 10.38 -11.59
CA VAL A 197 37.18 10.67 -13.03
C VAL A 197 37.63 12.11 -13.34
N PRO A 198 37.05 13.18 -12.74
CA PRO A 198 37.49 14.54 -13.04
C PRO A 198 38.90 14.86 -12.50
N THR A 199 39.37 14.17 -11.45
CA THR A 199 40.75 14.32 -10.97
C THR A 199 41.75 13.79 -11.99
N PHE A 200 41.45 12.64 -12.62
CA PHE A 200 42.26 12.10 -13.72
C PHE A 200 42.28 13.01 -14.94
N ARG A 201 41.16 13.67 -15.25
CA ARG A 201 41.11 14.65 -16.34
C ARG A 201 42.11 15.79 -16.13
N GLN A 202 42.19 16.37 -14.93
CA GLN A 202 43.13 17.45 -14.63
C GLN A 202 44.58 17.02 -14.85
N ILE A 203 44.89 15.79 -14.43
CA ILE A 203 46.22 15.18 -14.64
C ILE A 203 46.51 15.06 -16.14
N PHE A 204 45.57 14.60 -16.96
CA PHE A 204 45.79 14.45 -18.40
C PHE A 204 45.87 15.78 -19.16
N GLU A 205 45.13 16.80 -18.73
CA GLU A 205 45.22 18.16 -19.30
C GLU A 205 46.60 18.80 -19.04
N GLU A 206 47.25 18.50 -17.91
CA GLU A 206 48.62 18.97 -17.59
C GLU A 206 49.70 18.33 -18.47
N PHE A 207 49.45 17.13 -19.01
CA PHE A 207 50.41 16.42 -19.86
C PHE A 207 50.26 16.73 -21.37
N GLU A 208 49.33 17.61 -21.77
CA GLU A 208 49.06 17.99 -23.17
C GLU A 208 48.88 16.78 -24.13
N LEU A 209 48.31 15.69 -23.63
CA LEU A 209 48.13 14.46 -24.42
C LEU A 209 46.80 14.45 -25.17
N ASP A 210 46.84 13.89 -26.38
CA ASP A 210 45.63 13.51 -27.09
C ASP A 210 44.94 12.34 -26.36
N LEU A 211 43.75 12.61 -25.83
CA LEU A 211 42.98 11.61 -25.10
C LEU A 211 42.44 10.54 -26.05
N PRO A 212 42.58 9.24 -25.72
CA PRO A 212 41.91 8.17 -26.44
C PRO A 212 40.38 8.37 -26.45
N PRO A 213 39.69 7.96 -27.54
CA PRO A 213 38.25 8.16 -27.68
C PRO A 213 37.42 7.50 -26.57
N VAL A 214 37.91 6.41 -25.99
CA VAL A 214 37.27 5.71 -24.86
C VAL A 214 37.32 6.56 -23.58
N THR A 215 38.44 7.24 -23.35
CA THR A 215 38.63 8.14 -22.19
C THR A 215 37.84 9.44 -22.37
N GLU A 216 37.80 9.98 -23.58
CA GLU A 216 36.97 11.14 -23.91
C GLU A 216 35.47 10.84 -23.69
N LEU A 217 35.01 9.65 -24.09
CA LEU A 217 33.66 9.19 -23.81
C LEU A 217 33.39 9.09 -22.30
N LEU A 218 34.33 8.52 -21.52
CA LEU A 218 34.18 8.44 -20.07
C LEU A 218 34.10 9.84 -19.43
N ILE A 219 34.96 10.77 -19.84
CA ILE A 219 35.00 12.14 -19.30
C ILE A 219 33.71 12.89 -19.65
N THR A 220 33.20 12.74 -20.87
CA THR A 220 31.92 13.38 -21.26
C THR A 220 30.73 12.81 -20.49
N ILE A 221 30.69 11.50 -20.25
CA ILE A 221 29.67 10.88 -19.38
C ILE A 221 29.82 11.38 -17.94
N SER A 222 31.05 11.45 -17.40
CA SER A 222 31.34 11.98 -16.07
C SER A 222 30.88 13.43 -15.93
N ASN A 223 31.18 14.30 -16.90
CA ASN A 223 30.71 15.69 -16.92
C ASN A 223 29.17 15.78 -16.89
N GLY A 224 28.49 14.90 -17.64
CA GLY A 224 27.03 14.79 -17.59
C GLY A 224 26.52 14.36 -16.21
N VAL A 225 27.14 13.34 -15.60
CA VAL A 225 26.79 12.88 -14.25
C VAL A 225 27.06 13.96 -13.19
N VAL A 226 28.19 14.67 -13.26
CA VAL A 226 28.53 15.78 -12.37
C VAL A 226 27.55 16.93 -12.53
N SER A 227 27.16 17.27 -13.75
CA SER A 227 26.19 18.35 -14.00
C SER A 227 24.78 18.00 -13.52
N TYR A 228 24.37 16.74 -13.63
CA TYR A 228 22.99 16.30 -13.35
C TYR A 228 22.89 15.31 -12.18
N TRP A 229 23.86 15.29 -11.25
CA TRP A 229 23.88 14.33 -10.15
C TRP A 229 22.62 14.40 -9.28
N TYR A 230 22.03 15.60 -9.15
CA TYR A 230 20.80 15.85 -8.41
C TYR A 230 19.57 15.16 -9.04
N CYS A 231 19.63 14.78 -10.32
CA CYS A 231 18.56 14.02 -10.97
C CYS A 231 18.50 12.58 -10.46
N ILE A 232 19.61 11.96 -10.08
CA ILE A 232 19.67 10.56 -9.62
C ILE A 232 18.74 10.30 -8.40
N PRO A 233 18.84 11.05 -7.29
CA PRO A 233 17.90 10.90 -6.18
C PRO A 233 16.48 11.39 -6.50
N LEU A 234 16.31 12.23 -7.53
CA LEU A 234 15.01 12.73 -7.97
C LEU A 234 14.24 11.69 -8.82
N ILE A 235 14.94 10.79 -9.52
CA ILE A 235 14.32 9.74 -10.35
C ILE A 235 13.34 8.85 -9.55
N PRO A 236 13.70 8.26 -8.39
CA PRO A 236 12.75 7.47 -7.59
C PRO A 236 11.51 8.26 -7.19
N VAL A 237 11.67 9.54 -6.86
CA VAL A 237 10.56 10.44 -6.47
C VAL A 237 9.67 10.75 -7.68
N ALA A 238 10.27 11.05 -8.83
CA ALA A 238 9.56 11.31 -10.08
C ALA A 238 8.79 10.07 -10.55
N VAL A 239 9.42 8.88 -10.51
CA VAL A 239 8.76 7.60 -10.80
C VAL A 239 7.61 7.38 -9.83
N PHE A 240 7.82 7.55 -8.51
CA PHE A 240 6.75 7.39 -7.53
C PHE A 240 5.55 8.32 -7.80
N LEU A 241 5.80 9.60 -8.09
CA LEU A 241 4.76 10.58 -8.42
C LEU A 241 4.06 10.23 -9.74
N PHE A 242 4.81 9.83 -10.76
CA PHE A 242 4.28 9.42 -12.06
C PHE A 242 3.34 8.21 -11.91
N VAL A 243 3.76 7.19 -11.16
CA VAL A 243 2.94 6.01 -10.87
C VAL A 243 1.70 6.40 -10.09
N LYS A 244 1.84 7.24 -9.07
CA LYS A 244 0.69 7.71 -8.26
C LYS A 244 -0.32 8.48 -9.11
N LEU A 245 0.15 9.27 -10.06
CA LEU A 245 -0.69 10.02 -10.99
C LEU A 245 -1.38 9.08 -11.99
N LEU A 246 -0.66 8.16 -12.62
CA LEU A 246 -1.23 7.16 -13.53
C LEU A 246 -2.31 6.30 -12.86
N ARG A 247 -2.08 5.86 -11.62
CA ARG A 247 -3.04 5.04 -10.87
C ARG A 247 -4.29 5.81 -10.43
N LYS A 248 -4.30 7.14 -10.49
CA LYS A 248 -5.49 7.96 -10.21
C LYS A 248 -6.49 7.93 -11.38
N PHE A 249 -6.02 7.73 -12.61
CA PHE A 249 -6.88 7.61 -13.79
C PHE A 249 -7.35 6.16 -13.96
N LYS A 250 -8.65 5.95 -14.25
CA LYS A 250 -9.24 4.60 -14.45
C LYS A 250 -8.51 3.79 -15.53
N HIS A 251 -8.31 4.40 -16.69
CA HIS A 251 -7.55 3.79 -17.80
C HIS A 251 -6.05 3.65 -17.46
N GLY A 252 -5.49 4.61 -16.73
CA GLY A 252 -4.09 4.57 -16.31
C GLY A 252 -3.79 3.42 -15.36
N ARG A 253 -4.69 3.15 -14.40
CA ARG A 253 -4.63 1.98 -13.52
C ARG A 253 -4.61 0.67 -14.30
N MET A 254 -5.52 0.50 -15.27
CA MET A 254 -5.54 -0.70 -16.13
C MET A 254 -4.25 -0.86 -16.92
N GLY A 255 -3.74 0.20 -17.55
CA GLY A 255 -2.49 0.15 -18.31
C GLY A 255 -1.28 -0.18 -17.44
N TRP A 256 -1.22 0.36 -16.22
CA TRP A 256 -0.16 0.08 -15.26
C TRP A 256 -0.19 -1.38 -14.80
N ASP A 257 -1.36 -1.86 -14.40
CA ASP A 257 -1.55 -3.22 -13.92
C ASP A 257 -1.24 -4.26 -15.02
N LEU A 258 -1.62 -3.97 -16.28
CA LEU A 258 -1.31 -4.80 -17.44
C LEU A 258 0.18 -4.75 -17.81
N PHE A 259 0.83 -3.59 -17.64
CA PHE A 259 2.28 -3.47 -17.84
C PHE A 259 3.04 -4.41 -16.91
N PHE A 260 2.75 -4.39 -15.60
CA PHE A 260 3.40 -5.27 -14.62
C PHE A 260 3.15 -6.76 -14.86
N LEU A 261 1.94 -7.13 -15.27
CA LEU A 261 1.59 -8.51 -15.60
C LEU A 261 2.36 -9.05 -16.82
N ASN A 262 2.78 -8.18 -17.74
CA ASN A 262 3.51 -8.56 -18.94
C ASN A 262 5.04 -8.57 -18.76
N ILE A 263 5.58 -8.03 -17.65
CA ILE A 263 7.02 -8.02 -17.40
C ILE A 263 7.50 -9.47 -17.27
N PRO A 264 8.55 -9.90 -17.98
CA PRO A 264 9.11 -11.24 -17.83
C PRO A 264 9.55 -11.46 -16.37
N ILE A 265 9.29 -12.67 -15.86
CA ILE A 265 9.55 -13.10 -14.47
C ILE A 265 8.63 -12.43 -13.44
N PHE A 266 8.53 -11.09 -13.39
CA PHE A 266 7.67 -10.37 -12.44
C PHE A 266 6.17 -10.57 -12.70
N GLY A 267 5.77 -10.69 -13.97
CA GLY A 267 4.38 -10.87 -14.36
C GLY A 267 3.77 -12.14 -13.78
N GLY A 268 4.50 -13.26 -13.89
CA GLY A 268 4.06 -14.54 -13.31
C GLY A 268 3.99 -14.51 -11.78
N LEU A 269 4.86 -13.74 -11.12
CA LEU A 269 4.80 -13.54 -9.67
C LEU A 269 3.54 -12.75 -9.27
N VAL A 270 3.24 -11.65 -9.98
CA VAL A 270 2.05 -10.83 -9.69
C VAL A 270 0.77 -11.61 -9.97
N GLU A 271 0.70 -12.29 -11.12
CA GLU A 271 -0.42 -13.16 -11.52
C GLU A 271 -0.72 -14.20 -10.44
N LYS A 272 0.28 -15.03 -10.10
CA LYS A 272 0.11 -16.11 -9.10
C LYS A 272 -0.22 -15.56 -7.72
N ASN A 273 0.34 -14.41 -7.33
CA ASN A 273 0.00 -13.76 -6.06
C ASN A 273 -1.46 -13.30 -6.01
N VAL A 274 -1.93 -12.65 -7.08
CA VAL A 274 -3.33 -12.21 -7.16
C VAL A 274 -4.26 -13.41 -7.17
N LEU A 275 -3.98 -14.42 -8.01
CA LEU A 275 -4.78 -15.64 -8.09
C LEU A 275 -4.81 -16.38 -6.75
N ALA A 276 -3.67 -16.61 -6.09
CA ALA A 276 -3.63 -17.27 -4.79
C ALA A 276 -4.47 -16.52 -3.73
N ARG A 277 -4.40 -15.19 -3.72
CA ARG A 277 -5.19 -14.36 -2.81
C ARG A 277 -6.68 -14.44 -3.13
N THR A 278 -7.07 -14.32 -4.39
CA THR A 278 -8.48 -14.27 -4.79
C THR A 278 -9.15 -15.64 -4.71
N THR A 279 -8.49 -16.72 -5.13
CA THR A 279 -9.02 -18.09 -4.99
C THR A 279 -9.14 -18.49 -3.52
N ARG A 280 -8.15 -18.14 -2.68
CA ARG A 280 -8.26 -18.35 -1.22
C ARG A 280 -9.43 -17.60 -0.61
N THR A 281 -9.61 -16.34 -1.02
CA THR A 281 -10.73 -15.51 -0.57
C THR A 281 -12.06 -16.14 -0.98
N LEU A 282 -12.19 -16.58 -2.23
CA LEU A 282 -13.37 -17.27 -2.74
C LEU A 282 -13.65 -18.56 -1.97
N GLY A 283 -12.66 -19.46 -1.83
CA GLY A 283 -12.83 -20.72 -1.11
C GLY A 283 -13.20 -20.52 0.36
N THR A 284 -12.65 -19.49 1.00
CA THR A 284 -13.00 -19.13 2.38
C THR A 284 -14.43 -18.64 2.49
N LEU A 285 -14.90 -17.79 1.57
CA LEU A 285 -16.28 -17.28 1.58
C LEU A 285 -17.29 -18.38 1.25
N ILE A 286 -17.00 -19.22 0.25
CA ILE A 286 -17.88 -20.32 -0.17
C ILE A 286 -18.01 -21.37 0.94
N SER A 287 -16.88 -21.81 1.52
CA SER A 287 -16.91 -22.75 2.67
C SER A 287 -17.64 -22.16 3.89
N SER A 288 -17.76 -20.84 3.97
CA SER A 288 -18.45 -20.09 5.01
C SER A 288 -19.94 -19.86 4.70
N GLY A 289 -20.45 -20.41 3.60
CA GLY A 289 -21.86 -20.33 3.21
C GLY A 289 -22.28 -18.97 2.66
N VAL A 290 -21.33 -18.10 2.30
CA VAL A 290 -21.64 -16.82 1.65
C VAL A 290 -22.16 -17.10 0.23
N PRO A 291 -23.23 -16.42 -0.24
CA PRO A 291 -23.74 -16.59 -1.60
C PRO A 291 -22.65 -16.35 -2.65
N ILE A 292 -22.54 -17.23 -3.66
CA ILE A 292 -21.48 -17.21 -4.67
C ILE A 292 -21.35 -15.85 -5.36
N LEU A 293 -22.47 -15.19 -5.68
CA LEU A 293 -22.46 -13.85 -6.27
C LEU A 293 -21.81 -12.80 -5.37
N GLU A 294 -22.01 -12.88 -4.06
CA GLU A 294 -21.35 -12.00 -3.10
C GLU A 294 -19.87 -12.36 -2.97
N CYS A 295 -19.53 -13.66 -2.97
CA CYS A 295 -18.15 -14.14 -3.02
C CYS A 295 -17.37 -13.56 -4.21
N LEU A 296 -17.96 -13.61 -5.42
CA LEU A 296 -17.37 -13.09 -6.65
C LEU A 296 -17.19 -11.56 -6.61
N ASN A 297 -18.17 -10.83 -6.09
CA ASN A 297 -18.04 -9.38 -5.90
C ASN A 297 -16.93 -9.02 -4.90
N ILE A 298 -16.77 -9.79 -3.83
CA ILE A 298 -15.67 -9.59 -2.88
C ILE A 298 -14.33 -9.93 -3.52
N ALA A 299 -14.23 -11.03 -4.26
CA ALA A 299 -13.01 -11.42 -4.98
C ALA A 299 -12.59 -10.37 -6.02
N ARG A 300 -13.55 -9.79 -6.74
CA ARG A 300 -13.34 -8.65 -7.63
C ARG A 300 -12.66 -7.50 -6.88
N ASP A 301 -13.22 -7.10 -5.75
CA ASP A 301 -12.77 -5.94 -4.97
C ASP A 301 -11.43 -6.21 -4.23
N THR A 302 -11.10 -7.47 -3.92
CA THR A 302 -9.85 -7.86 -3.23
C THR A 302 -8.70 -8.22 -4.17
N SER A 303 -8.98 -8.45 -5.46
CA SER A 303 -7.97 -8.77 -6.48
C SER A 303 -6.85 -7.72 -6.57
N GLY A 304 -7.15 -6.45 -6.30
CA GLY A 304 -6.18 -5.35 -6.26
C GLY A 304 -5.59 -4.94 -7.62
N ASN A 305 -5.92 -5.68 -8.68
CA ASN A 305 -5.44 -5.48 -10.04
C ASN A 305 -6.63 -5.30 -10.99
N ALA A 306 -6.63 -4.23 -11.78
CA ALA A 306 -7.76 -3.85 -12.61
C ALA A 306 -8.12 -4.88 -13.69
N MET A 307 -7.17 -5.69 -14.15
CA MET A 307 -7.44 -6.76 -15.12
C MET A 307 -8.25 -7.89 -14.47
N PHE A 308 -7.84 -8.34 -13.28
CA PHE A 308 -8.58 -9.33 -12.52
C PHE A 308 -9.93 -8.78 -12.04
N GLU A 309 -10.00 -7.50 -11.67
CA GLU A 309 -11.25 -6.80 -11.34
C GLU A 309 -12.25 -6.87 -12.51
N ARG A 310 -11.79 -6.65 -13.75
CA ARG A 310 -12.62 -6.79 -14.95
C ARG A 310 -13.02 -8.25 -15.21
N MET A 311 -12.09 -9.19 -15.04
CA MET A 311 -12.37 -10.61 -15.22
C MET A 311 -13.46 -11.09 -14.24
N TYR A 312 -13.29 -10.85 -12.94
CA TYR A 312 -14.29 -11.22 -11.93
C TYR A 312 -15.61 -10.47 -12.09
N HIS A 313 -15.60 -9.24 -12.60
CA HIS A 313 -16.83 -8.54 -12.97
C HIS A 313 -17.59 -9.31 -14.05
N ASN A 314 -16.93 -9.69 -15.15
CA ASN A 314 -17.57 -10.43 -16.24
C ASN A 314 -18.08 -11.79 -15.78
N VAL A 315 -17.27 -12.52 -15.01
CA VAL A 315 -17.69 -13.79 -14.38
C VAL A 315 -18.92 -13.58 -13.49
N SER A 316 -18.97 -12.51 -12.69
CA SER A 316 -20.12 -12.25 -11.83
C SER A 316 -21.40 -11.90 -12.60
N GLU A 317 -21.30 -11.31 -13.79
CA GLU A 317 -22.46 -11.05 -14.65
C GLU A 317 -22.96 -12.35 -15.30
N SER A 318 -22.08 -13.16 -15.89
CA SER A 318 -22.45 -14.47 -16.44
C SER A 318 -23.10 -15.41 -15.41
N VAL A 319 -22.59 -15.43 -14.18
CA VAL A 319 -23.18 -16.24 -13.10
C VAL A 319 -24.57 -15.72 -12.68
N LYS A 320 -24.85 -14.41 -12.80
CA LYS A 320 -26.22 -13.89 -12.59
C LYS A 320 -27.17 -14.35 -13.68
N GLU A 321 -26.67 -14.55 -14.89
CA GLU A 321 -27.43 -15.07 -16.04
C GLU A 321 -27.61 -16.61 -15.99
N GLY A 322 -26.97 -17.29 -15.04
CA GLY A 322 -27.09 -18.72 -14.81
C GLY A 322 -26.03 -19.57 -15.51
N GLU A 323 -24.97 -18.96 -16.04
CA GLU A 323 -23.83 -19.69 -16.59
C GLU A 323 -22.88 -20.20 -15.49
N SER A 324 -22.09 -21.23 -15.80
CA SER A 324 -21.03 -21.73 -14.91
C SER A 324 -19.88 -20.71 -14.80
N ILE A 325 -19.10 -20.75 -13.71
CA ILE A 325 -17.95 -19.85 -13.50
C ILE A 325 -16.84 -20.15 -14.52
N PHE A 326 -16.69 -21.42 -14.89
CA PHE A 326 -15.61 -21.89 -15.76
C PHE A 326 -15.52 -21.15 -17.11
N LYS A 327 -16.60 -21.15 -17.89
CA LYS A 327 -16.62 -20.57 -19.26
C LYS A 327 -16.23 -19.08 -19.30
N PRO A 328 -16.90 -18.17 -18.55
CA PRO A 328 -16.57 -16.75 -18.58
C PRO A 328 -15.19 -16.48 -17.99
N MET A 329 -14.69 -17.33 -17.09
CA MET A 329 -13.32 -17.23 -16.62
C MET A 329 -12.37 -17.53 -17.78
N GLU A 330 -12.48 -18.68 -18.47
CA GLU A 330 -11.60 -19.05 -19.58
C GLU A 330 -11.58 -18.01 -20.72
N GLU A 331 -12.73 -17.46 -21.10
CA GLU A 331 -12.84 -16.46 -22.16
C GLU A 331 -12.17 -15.13 -21.79
N ASN A 332 -12.25 -14.73 -20.52
CA ASN A 332 -11.71 -13.46 -20.02
C ASN A 332 -10.28 -13.57 -19.45
N CYS A 333 -9.63 -14.74 -19.52
CA CYS A 333 -8.25 -14.97 -19.07
C CYS A 333 -7.17 -14.30 -19.94
N ARG A 334 -7.54 -13.65 -21.06
CA ARG A 334 -6.59 -13.01 -21.98
C ARG A 334 -6.50 -11.51 -21.72
N ALA A 335 -5.27 -11.00 -21.72
CA ALA A 335 -5.02 -9.57 -21.61
C ALA A 335 -5.61 -8.83 -22.82
N PRO A 336 -6.55 -7.88 -22.63
CA PRO A 336 -7.01 -7.05 -23.74
C PRO A 336 -5.90 -6.08 -24.17
N PHE A 337 -5.90 -5.70 -25.45
CA PHE A 337 -5.06 -4.61 -25.92
C PHE A 337 -5.42 -3.32 -25.17
N HIS A 338 -4.40 -2.62 -24.66
CA HIS A 338 -4.58 -1.35 -23.96
C HIS A 338 -3.50 -0.33 -24.39
N PRO A 339 -3.89 0.86 -24.87
CA PRO A 339 -2.94 1.84 -25.44
C PRO A 339 -1.96 2.38 -24.38
N ILE A 340 -2.38 2.51 -23.13
CA ILE A 340 -1.50 2.98 -22.04
C ILE A 340 -0.44 1.93 -21.69
N SER A 341 -0.74 0.63 -21.77
CA SER A 341 0.30 -0.38 -21.52
C SER A 341 1.33 -0.42 -22.64
N LEU A 342 0.90 -0.23 -23.90
CA LEU A 342 1.83 -0.05 -25.03
C LEU A 342 2.75 1.15 -24.79
N PHE A 343 2.18 2.29 -24.39
CA PHE A 343 2.95 3.48 -24.07
C PHE A 343 3.98 3.23 -22.94
N LEU A 344 3.59 2.52 -21.88
CA LEU A 344 4.52 2.16 -20.79
C LEU A 344 5.62 1.20 -21.24
N TRP A 345 5.30 0.26 -22.13
CA TRP A 345 6.28 -0.65 -22.73
C TRP A 345 7.27 0.06 -23.67
N ILE A 346 6.87 1.18 -24.27
CA ILE A 346 7.80 2.05 -25.02
C ILE A 346 8.61 2.92 -24.06
N LEU A 347 7.95 3.56 -23.09
CA LEU A 347 8.56 4.56 -22.22
C LEU A 347 9.57 3.97 -21.22
N PHE A 348 9.24 2.86 -20.57
CA PHE A 348 10.05 2.31 -19.48
C PHE A 348 11.45 1.86 -19.94
N PRO A 349 11.60 1.09 -21.05
CA PRO A 349 12.92 0.72 -21.56
C PRO A 349 13.72 1.92 -22.09
N VAL A 350 13.02 2.97 -22.56
CA VAL A 350 13.64 4.20 -23.08
C VAL A 350 14.15 5.12 -21.96
N ALA A 351 13.57 5.07 -20.77
CA ALA A 351 13.87 5.99 -19.67
C ALA A 351 15.37 6.13 -19.32
N PRO A 352 16.18 5.04 -19.26
CA PRO A 352 17.62 5.16 -19.03
C PRO A 352 18.35 5.93 -20.14
N PHE A 353 17.92 5.78 -21.39
CA PHE A 353 18.53 6.40 -22.57
C PHE A 353 18.16 7.88 -22.72
N VAL A 354 17.13 8.37 -22.02
CA VAL A 354 16.85 9.81 -21.97
C VAL A 354 18.02 10.59 -21.38
N SER A 355 18.83 9.95 -20.51
CA SER A 355 20.06 10.55 -20.00
C SER A 355 21.08 10.91 -21.10
N PHE A 356 21.05 10.23 -22.26
CA PHE A 356 21.98 10.47 -23.36
C PHE A 356 21.75 11.84 -24.03
N PHE A 357 20.55 12.41 -23.92
CA PHE A 357 20.31 13.79 -24.36
C PHE A 357 21.03 14.83 -23.49
N PHE A 358 21.47 14.47 -22.30
CA PHE A 358 22.20 15.41 -21.44
C PHE A 358 23.72 15.29 -21.60
N ILE A 359 24.19 14.36 -22.45
CA ILE A 359 25.61 14.07 -22.68
C ILE A 359 25.95 14.40 -24.15
N PRO A 360 26.74 15.46 -24.43
CA PRO A 360 27.01 15.91 -25.80
C PRO A 360 27.55 14.82 -26.74
N ALA A 361 28.43 13.94 -26.27
CA ALA A 361 29.00 12.85 -27.07
C ALA A 361 27.96 11.78 -27.46
N MET A 362 26.89 11.62 -26.67
CA MET A 362 25.87 10.58 -26.86
C MET A 362 24.61 11.10 -27.56
N GLN A 363 24.49 12.41 -27.75
CA GLN A 363 23.38 13.07 -28.44
C GLN A 363 23.07 12.50 -29.84
N PRO A 364 24.06 12.26 -30.73
CA PRO A 364 23.79 11.68 -32.06
C PRO A 364 23.19 10.27 -31.98
N PHE A 365 23.58 9.50 -30.96
CA PHE A 365 23.09 8.15 -30.71
C PHE A 365 21.78 8.12 -29.92
N ALA A 366 21.42 9.21 -29.23
CA ALA A 366 20.26 9.26 -28.34
C ALA A 366 18.95 8.98 -29.09
N TRP A 367 18.74 9.62 -30.25
CA TRP A 367 17.53 9.37 -31.04
C TRP A 367 17.44 7.94 -31.58
N GLN A 368 18.55 7.38 -32.02
CA GLN A 368 18.62 6.00 -32.51
C GLN A 368 18.34 5.01 -31.38
N ALA A 369 18.95 5.22 -30.21
CA ALA A 369 18.74 4.38 -29.04
C ALA A 369 17.28 4.42 -28.57
N VAL A 370 16.68 5.62 -28.47
CA VAL A 370 15.26 5.79 -28.12
C VAL A 370 14.34 5.08 -29.10
N ALA A 371 14.58 5.24 -30.41
CA ALA A 371 13.76 4.64 -31.45
C ALA A 371 13.86 3.10 -31.45
N VAL A 372 15.07 2.55 -31.41
CA VAL A 372 15.29 1.09 -31.41
C VAL A 372 14.74 0.45 -30.15
N VAL A 373 15.06 1.01 -28.97
CA VAL A 373 14.61 0.47 -27.68
C VAL A 373 13.10 0.60 -27.52
N GLY A 374 12.51 1.72 -27.97
CA GLY A 374 11.07 1.89 -28.00
C GLY A 374 10.36 0.90 -28.94
N ALA A 375 10.92 0.65 -30.13
CA ALA A 375 10.39 -0.34 -31.07
C ALA A 375 10.49 -1.77 -30.54
N LEU A 376 11.60 -2.13 -29.87
CA LEU A 376 11.75 -3.42 -29.20
C LEU A 376 10.73 -3.59 -28.07
N GLY A 377 10.51 -2.54 -27.27
CA GLY A 377 9.50 -2.54 -26.21
C GLY A 377 8.07 -2.72 -26.74
N ALA A 378 7.73 -2.03 -27.83
CA ALA A 378 6.46 -2.20 -28.52
C ALA A 378 6.31 -3.61 -29.11
N GLY A 379 7.35 -4.13 -29.78
CA GLY A 379 7.36 -5.49 -30.33
C GLY A 379 7.15 -6.55 -29.24
N TRP A 380 7.82 -6.40 -28.10
CA TRP A 380 7.63 -7.28 -26.94
C TRP A 380 6.20 -7.22 -26.39
N TYR A 381 5.60 -6.03 -26.32
CA TYR A 381 4.19 -5.89 -25.95
C TYR A 381 3.27 -6.68 -26.89
N PHE A 382 3.50 -6.61 -28.20
CA PHE A 382 2.69 -7.38 -29.16
C PHE A 382 2.86 -8.90 -29.00
N LEU A 383 4.07 -9.38 -28.66
CA LEU A 383 4.29 -10.80 -28.36
C LEU A 383 3.58 -11.25 -27.09
N THR A 384 3.50 -10.38 -26.08
CA THR A 384 2.87 -10.71 -24.79
C THR A 384 1.34 -10.64 -24.81
N LEU A 385 0.72 -9.94 -25.77
CA LEU A 385 -0.75 -9.88 -25.93
C LEU A 385 -1.42 -11.25 -26.11
N ARG A 386 -0.69 -12.27 -26.57
CA ARG A 386 -1.26 -13.61 -26.83
C ARG A 386 -1.18 -14.55 -25.63
N ARG A 387 -0.58 -14.13 -24.52
CA ARG A 387 -0.38 -14.97 -23.33
C ARG A 387 -1.69 -15.10 -22.53
N ARG A 388 -2.02 -16.34 -22.12
CA ARG A 388 -3.07 -16.57 -21.09
C ARG A 388 -2.48 -16.12 -19.74
N MET A 389 -3.21 -15.28 -19.01
CA MET A 389 -2.80 -14.75 -17.69
C MET A 389 -3.49 -15.45 -16.52
N VAL A 390 -4.22 -16.52 -16.81
CA VAL A 390 -4.63 -17.50 -15.82
C VAL A 390 -4.26 -18.84 -16.42
N GLU A 391 -3.50 -19.63 -15.67
CA GLU A 391 -3.13 -20.96 -16.15
C GLU A 391 -4.35 -21.87 -16.18
N LEU A 392 -4.37 -22.81 -17.14
CA LEU A 392 -5.47 -23.77 -17.28
C LEU A 392 -5.74 -24.57 -16.00
N PHE A 393 -4.75 -24.68 -15.12
CA PHE A 393 -4.90 -25.34 -13.84
C PHE A 393 -6.04 -24.74 -12.99
N VAL A 394 -6.16 -23.40 -12.91
CA VAL A 394 -7.22 -22.76 -12.12
C VAL A 394 -8.59 -23.04 -12.72
N THR A 395 -8.71 -22.85 -14.04
CA THR A 395 -9.98 -23.02 -14.73
C THR A 395 -10.45 -24.46 -14.63
N ASN A 396 -9.54 -25.43 -14.81
CA ASN A 396 -9.87 -26.85 -14.68
C ASN A 396 -10.26 -27.23 -13.24
N MET A 397 -9.60 -26.67 -12.23
CA MET A 397 -9.97 -26.92 -10.84
C MET A 397 -11.32 -26.32 -10.46
N ILE A 398 -11.69 -25.18 -11.06
CA ILE A 398 -13.02 -24.59 -10.89
C ILE A 398 -14.07 -25.48 -11.57
N ASP A 399 -13.82 -25.93 -12.80
CA ASP A 399 -14.72 -26.82 -13.54
C ASP A 399 -15.01 -28.11 -12.76
N VAL A 400 -13.94 -28.80 -12.32
CA VAL A 400 -14.07 -29.99 -11.47
C VAL A 400 -14.79 -29.68 -10.16
N GLY A 401 -14.49 -28.54 -9.53
CA GLY A 401 -15.15 -28.14 -8.27
C GLY A 401 -16.64 -27.79 -8.44
N GLU A 402 -17.04 -27.26 -9.59
CA GLU A 402 -18.45 -27.02 -9.93
C GLU A 402 -19.17 -28.34 -10.22
N GLU A 403 -18.56 -29.27 -10.94
CA GLU A 403 -19.13 -30.58 -11.25
C GLU A 403 -19.28 -31.47 -10.00
N THR A 404 -18.31 -31.45 -9.08
CA THR A 404 -18.34 -32.26 -7.85
C THR A 404 -19.06 -31.59 -6.69
N GLY A 405 -19.34 -30.29 -6.79
CA GLY A 405 -19.87 -29.48 -5.69
C GLY A 405 -18.85 -29.15 -4.58
N GLU A 406 -17.57 -29.47 -4.78
CA GLU A 406 -16.47 -29.21 -3.82
C GLU A 406 -15.61 -28.00 -4.23
N LEU A 407 -16.24 -26.95 -4.75
CA LEU A 407 -15.57 -25.76 -5.28
C LEU A 407 -14.65 -25.07 -4.25
N ASP A 408 -15.06 -25.02 -2.99
CA ASP A 408 -14.26 -24.44 -1.91
C ASP A 408 -12.92 -25.17 -1.71
N THR A 409 -12.96 -26.50 -1.69
CA THR A 409 -11.79 -27.36 -1.51
C THR A 409 -10.83 -27.25 -2.69
N MET A 410 -11.36 -27.21 -3.92
CA MET A 410 -10.53 -27.03 -5.12
C MET A 410 -9.88 -25.63 -5.16
N LEU A 411 -10.61 -24.58 -4.78
CA LEU A 411 -10.05 -23.24 -4.68
C LEU A 411 -8.93 -23.12 -3.63
N TYR A 412 -9.05 -23.84 -2.51
CA TYR A 412 -7.97 -23.92 -1.52
C TYR A 412 -6.73 -24.62 -2.06
N LYS A 413 -6.88 -25.73 -2.78
CA LYS A 413 -5.76 -26.41 -3.42
C LYS A 413 -5.05 -25.51 -4.42
N VAL A 414 -5.81 -24.80 -5.26
CA VAL A 414 -5.24 -23.82 -6.20
C VAL A 414 -4.47 -22.73 -5.48
N ALA A 415 -5.04 -22.18 -4.40
CA ALA A 415 -4.39 -21.13 -3.63
C ALA A 415 -3.08 -21.59 -2.98
N ASP A 416 -3.04 -22.81 -2.45
CA ASP A 416 -1.86 -23.36 -1.80
C ASP A 416 -0.74 -23.69 -2.81
N THR A 417 -1.09 -24.24 -3.99
CA THR A 417 -0.14 -24.43 -5.09
C THR A 417 0.47 -23.11 -5.54
N TYR A 418 -0.33 -22.07 -5.74
CA TYR A 418 0.19 -20.77 -6.16
C TYR A 418 0.96 -20.02 -5.08
N ASP A 419 0.63 -20.20 -3.81
CA ASP A 419 1.48 -19.71 -2.72
C ASP A 419 2.86 -20.36 -2.74
N GLU A 420 2.96 -21.65 -3.07
CA GLU A 420 4.23 -22.36 -3.23
C GLU A 420 5.01 -21.84 -4.44
N ASP A 421 4.37 -21.71 -5.59
CA ASP A 421 4.99 -21.14 -6.78
C ASP A 421 5.48 -19.70 -6.54
N VAL A 422 4.70 -18.87 -5.84
CA VAL A 422 5.10 -17.50 -5.47
C VAL A 422 6.36 -17.53 -4.61
N LYS A 423 6.48 -18.47 -3.66
CA LYS A 423 7.71 -18.63 -2.85
C LYS A 423 8.89 -19.02 -3.74
N VAL A 424 8.73 -20.03 -4.59
CA VAL A 424 9.79 -20.52 -5.49
C VAL A 424 10.26 -19.41 -6.43
N LEU A 425 9.33 -18.68 -7.05
CA LEU A 425 9.63 -17.57 -7.96
C LEU A 425 10.32 -16.41 -7.24
N THR A 426 9.89 -16.08 -6.02
CA THR A 426 10.53 -15.05 -5.20
C THR A 426 11.98 -15.44 -4.87
N ASP A 427 12.22 -16.67 -4.44
CA ASP A 427 13.57 -17.17 -4.14
C ASP A 427 14.43 -17.21 -5.40
N SER A 428 13.87 -17.63 -6.53
CA SER A 428 14.58 -17.71 -7.81
C SER A 428 14.98 -16.32 -8.32
N LEU A 429 14.11 -15.32 -8.15
CA LEU A 429 14.39 -13.93 -8.47
C LEU A 429 15.60 -13.41 -7.69
N THR A 430 15.65 -13.66 -6.38
CA THR A 430 16.80 -13.23 -5.56
C THR A 430 18.11 -13.86 -5.99
N LYS A 431 18.10 -15.15 -6.36
CA LYS A 431 19.28 -15.89 -6.83
C LYS A 431 19.80 -15.42 -8.19
N ILE A 432 18.92 -15.01 -9.10
CA ILE A 432 19.31 -14.49 -10.43
C ILE A 432 19.81 -13.05 -10.33
N MET A 433 19.28 -12.28 -9.39
CA MET A 433 19.66 -10.87 -9.24
C MET A 433 21.13 -10.68 -8.82
N GLU A 434 21.67 -11.53 -7.96
CA GLU A 434 23.05 -11.44 -7.50
C GLU A 434 24.10 -11.52 -8.63
N PRO A 435 24.13 -12.56 -9.49
CA PRO A 435 25.08 -12.63 -10.58
C PRO A 435 24.87 -11.52 -11.60
N LEU A 436 23.63 -11.10 -11.87
CA LEU A 436 23.36 -9.98 -12.76
C LEU A 436 23.99 -8.69 -12.23
N LEU A 437 23.86 -8.41 -10.93
CA LEU A 437 24.45 -7.24 -10.29
C LEU A 437 25.99 -7.30 -10.29
N ILE A 438 26.58 -8.46 -10.04
CA ILE A 438 28.04 -8.64 -10.08
C ILE A 438 28.57 -8.40 -11.50
N VAL A 439 27.92 -8.96 -12.51
CA VAL A 439 28.30 -8.76 -13.92
C VAL A 439 28.15 -7.29 -14.31
N PHE A 440 27.05 -6.65 -13.94
CA PHE A 440 26.81 -5.23 -14.23
C PHE A 440 27.85 -4.32 -13.55
N LEU A 441 28.13 -4.54 -12.26
CA LEU A 441 29.11 -3.76 -11.50
C LEU A 441 30.53 -4.01 -12.04
N GLY A 442 30.89 -5.26 -12.29
CA GLY A 442 32.18 -5.65 -12.86
C GLY A 442 32.41 -5.03 -14.23
N PHE A 443 31.40 -5.06 -15.11
CA PHE A 443 31.46 -4.39 -16.40
C PHE A 443 31.61 -2.87 -16.26
N SER A 444 30.79 -2.24 -15.41
CA SER A 444 30.80 -0.79 -15.22
C SER A 444 32.13 -0.30 -14.64
N VAL A 445 32.65 -0.96 -13.60
CA VAL A 445 33.93 -0.63 -12.98
C VAL A 445 35.09 -0.96 -13.91
N GLY A 446 35.06 -2.11 -14.58
CA GLY A 446 36.07 -2.49 -15.57
C GLY A 446 36.17 -1.50 -16.72
N PHE A 447 35.04 -1.02 -17.23
CA PHE A 447 34.99 0.04 -18.25
C PHE A 447 35.66 1.33 -17.75
N ILE A 448 35.34 1.77 -16.53
CA ILE A 448 35.96 2.97 -15.93
C ILE A 448 37.48 2.78 -15.80
N VAL A 449 37.93 1.64 -15.28
CA VAL A 449 39.36 1.37 -15.10
C VAL A 449 40.08 1.37 -16.44
N ILE A 450 39.60 0.63 -17.44
CA ILE A 450 40.23 0.58 -18.76
C ILE A 450 40.30 1.99 -19.38
N ALA A 451 39.21 2.74 -19.31
CA ALA A 451 39.16 4.10 -19.83
C ALA A 451 40.13 5.06 -19.11
N LEU A 452 40.45 4.86 -17.84
CA LEU A 452 41.43 5.67 -17.10
C LEU A 452 42.88 5.21 -17.32
N PHE A 453 43.12 3.92 -17.59
CA PHE A 453 44.47 3.38 -17.75
C PHE A 453 45.00 3.48 -19.19
N LEU A 454 44.14 3.48 -20.21
CA LEU A 454 44.57 3.61 -21.61
C LEU A 454 45.48 4.83 -21.88
N PRO A 455 45.14 6.07 -21.46
CA PRO A 455 46.01 7.23 -21.68
C PRO A 455 47.36 7.11 -20.98
N LEU A 456 47.43 6.43 -19.82
CA LEU A 456 48.68 6.21 -19.10
C LEU A 456 49.63 5.27 -19.87
N VAL A 457 49.07 4.28 -20.56
CA VAL A 457 49.88 3.36 -21.39
C VAL A 457 50.46 4.10 -22.58
N ASP A 458 49.66 4.94 -23.26
CA ASP A 458 50.13 5.76 -24.38
C ASP A 458 51.21 6.76 -23.93
N LEU A 459 51.08 7.33 -22.73
CA LEU A 459 52.09 8.20 -22.13
C LEU A 459 53.43 7.46 -21.94
N ILE A 460 53.38 6.24 -21.39
CA ILE A 460 54.60 5.42 -21.18
C ILE A 460 55.24 5.04 -22.52
N GLN A 461 54.46 4.70 -23.54
CA GLN A 461 54.97 4.35 -24.87
C GLN A 461 55.59 5.54 -25.60
N ASN A 462 55.04 6.75 -25.42
CA ASN A 462 55.58 7.97 -26.03
C ASN A 462 56.85 8.49 -25.31
N LEU A 463 57.11 8.06 -24.07
CA LEU A 463 58.32 8.39 -23.31
C LEU A 463 59.47 7.38 -23.50
N SER A 464 59.23 6.23 -24.13
CA SER A 464 60.23 5.21 -24.49
C SER A 464 60.63 5.32 -25.94
#